data_AF-A0A383CTS6-F1
#
_entry.id   AF-A0A383CTS6-F1
#
_cell.length_a   1.000
_cell.length_b   1.000
_cell.length_c   1.000
_cell.angle_alpha   90.00
_cell.angle_beta   90.00
_cell.angle_gamma   90.00
#
_symmetry.space_group_name_H-M   'P 1'
#
loop_
_entity.id
_entity.type
_entity.pdbx_description
1 polymer ?
#
loop_
_entity_poly.entity_id
_entity_poly.type
_entity_poly.pdbx_seq_one_letter_code
_entity_poly.pdbx_strand_id
1 'polypeptide(L)'
;KNKRVRKGLQNGRDLVHLSRELVTIHCDVPVEFHIEELIRKDMDGEALTYDFQDLEMYSLITQVEVLSGNGVVALEQPDKNYQTILTQTDLDLLITTISNAELISFDLETTSITPLQADIVGLSFSVKANDGYYIPVEYPEKESKPGLTLDAVLEKLKPIFENENNRFCGQNIKYDALVLSRYGIHLGNIVFDTMIAEYMLHPEKNSYKMDYLSIDYLNYRMVPIDNLIGTGLHQKSMA
;
A
#
# COMPACT_ATOMS: atom_id res chain seq x y z
N LYS A 1 54.37 8.85 -42.46
CA LYS A 1 53.84 7.57 -41.89
C LYS A 1 54.26 7.45 -40.41
N ASN A 2 53.31 7.32 -39.48
CA ASN A 2 53.55 7.32 -38.03
C ASN A 2 54.31 6.05 -37.57
N LYS A 3 55.59 6.20 -37.18
CA LYS A 3 56.48 5.08 -36.82
C LYS A 3 56.00 4.31 -35.58
N ARG A 4 55.33 4.96 -34.63
CA ARG A 4 54.79 4.34 -33.40
C ARG A 4 53.66 3.37 -33.72
N VAL A 5 52.71 3.79 -34.57
CA VAL A 5 51.60 2.94 -35.03
C VAL A 5 52.12 1.72 -35.78
N ARG A 6 53.11 1.92 -36.67
CA ARG A 6 53.74 0.80 -37.42
C ARG A 6 54.38 -0.22 -36.48
N LYS A 7 55.17 0.23 -35.48
CA LYS A 7 55.84 -0.66 -34.53
C LYS A 7 54.84 -1.38 -33.61
N GLY A 8 53.76 -0.71 -33.21
CA GLY A 8 52.66 -1.31 -32.45
C GLY A 8 51.97 -2.44 -33.21
N LEU A 9 51.62 -2.22 -34.49
CA LEU A 9 51.01 -3.27 -35.33
C LEU A 9 51.97 -4.43 -35.63
N GLN A 10 53.27 -4.14 -35.77
CA GLN A 10 54.28 -5.18 -35.97
C GLN A 10 54.47 -6.04 -34.72
N ASN A 11 54.52 -5.42 -33.54
CA ASN A 11 54.70 -6.12 -32.26
C ASN A 11 53.42 -6.84 -31.78
N GLY A 12 52.24 -6.34 -32.15
CA GLY A 12 50.94 -6.88 -31.75
C GLY A 12 50.25 -7.69 -32.83
N ARG A 13 50.97 -8.13 -33.88
CA ARG A 13 50.38 -8.82 -35.03
C ARG A 13 49.53 -10.04 -34.62
N ASP A 14 50.07 -10.89 -33.75
CA ASP A 14 49.40 -12.12 -33.31
C ASP A 14 48.18 -11.80 -32.44
N LEU A 15 48.29 -10.77 -31.59
CA LEU A 15 47.17 -10.22 -30.81
C LEU A 15 46.06 -9.66 -31.70
N VAL A 16 46.39 -9.04 -32.84
CA VAL A 16 45.38 -8.55 -33.81
C VAL A 16 44.67 -9.73 -34.48
N HIS A 17 45.39 -10.81 -34.81
CA HIS A 17 44.79 -12.00 -35.39
C HIS A 17 43.88 -12.73 -34.39
N LEU A 18 44.34 -12.93 -33.16
CA LEU A 18 43.55 -13.52 -32.09
C LEU A 18 42.36 -12.63 -31.71
N SER A 19 42.56 -11.32 -31.59
CA SER A 19 41.46 -10.39 -31.31
C SER A 19 40.41 -10.45 -32.40
N ARG A 20 40.81 -10.58 -33.67
CA ARG A 20 39.86 -10.76 -34.77
C ARG A 20 39.11 -12.08 -34.65
N GLU A 21 39.80 -13.17 -34.35
CA GLU A 21 39.18 -14.50 -34.17
C GLU A 21 38.17 -14.49 -33.02
N LEU A 22 38.55 -13.95 -31.86
CA LEU A 22 37.69 -13.87 -30.66
C LEU A 22 36.44 -12.99 -30.86
N VAL A 23 36.51 -11.97 -31.70
CA VAL A 23 35.34 -11.12 -32.02
C VAL A 23 34.61 -11.57 -33.30
N THR A 24 35.09 -12.62 -33.98
CA THR A 24 34.40 -13.18 -35.14
C THR A 24 33.19 -13.94 -34.65
N ILE A 25 32.00 -13.47 -35.02
CA ILE A 25 30.75 -14.17 -34.75
C ILE A 25 30.77 -15.49 -35.52
N HIS A 26 30.66 -16.61 -34.81
CA HIS A 26 30.50 -17.92 -35.42
C HIS A 26 29.07 -18.04 -35.94
N CYS A 27 28.88 -18.00 -37.26
CA CYS A 27 27.54 -18.08 -37.87
C CYS A 27 27.03 -19.51 -38.05
N ASP A 28 27.91 -20.52 -38.02
CA ASP A 28 27.56 -21.93 -38.25
C ASP A 28 27.24 -22.67 -36.93
N VAL A 29 26.58 -22.00 -35.99
CA VAL A 29 26.18 -22.62 -34.71
C VAL A 29 25.02 -23.59 -34.99
N PRO A 30 25.10 -24.86 -34.55
CA PRO A 30 24.00 -25.80 -34.69
C PRO A 30 22.87 -25.41 -33.73
N VAL A 31 21.92 -24.61 -34.22
CA VAL A 31 20.68 -24.29 -33.51
C VAL A 31 19.58 -25.26 -33.93
N GLU A 32 18.87 -25.81 -32.94
CA GLU A 32 17.80 -26.80 -33.14
C GLU A 32 16.41 -26.17 -33.35
N PHE A 33 16.29 -24.84 -33.32
CA PHE A 33 15.02 -24.14 -33.45
C PHE A 33 14.89 -23.44 -34.80
N HIS A 34 13.66 -23.31 -35.27
CA HIS A 34 13.31 -22.56 -36.46
C HIS A 34 13.05 -21.09 -36.09
N ILE A 35 13.61 -20.14 -36.84
CA ILE A 35 13.46 -18.71 -36.53
C ILE A 35 12.00 -18.27 -36.62
N GLU A 36 11.21 -18.97 -37.44
CA GLU A 36 9.78 -18.80 -37.61
C GLU A 36 8.98 -19.14 -36.33
N GLU A 37 9.56 -19.90 -35.41
CA GLU A 37 8.95 -20.22 -34.11
C GLU A 37 9.21 -19.15 -33.05
N LEU A 38 10.16 -18.25 -33.28
CA LEU A 38 10.52 -17.14 -32.36
C LEU A 38 9.57 -15.95 -32.48
N ILE A 39 8.32 -16.20 -32.84
CA ILE A 39 7.28 -15.17 -32.88
C ILE A 39 6.88 -14.86 -31.43
N ARG A 40 6.90 -13.57 -31.08
CA ARG A 40 6.42 -13.09 -29.79
C ARG A 40 4.96 -13.52 -29.60
N LYS A 41 4.72 -14.30 -28.55
CA LYS A 41 3.37 -14.62 -28.06
C LYS A 41 2.89 -13.53 -27.09
N ASP A 42 1.58 -13.44 -26.94
CA ASP A 42 0.98 -12.60 -25.91
C ASP A 42 1.34 -13.15 -24.52
N MET A 43 1.38 -12.25 -23.55
CA MET A 43 1.69 -12.59 -22.17
C MET A 43 0.48 -13.23 -21.51
N ASP A 44 0.72 -14.26 -20.70
CA ASP A 44 -0.29 -14.81 -19.81
C ASP A 44 -0.36 -13.94 -18.54
N GLY A 45 -1.31 -13.00 -18.52
CA GLY A 45 -1.43 -12.05 -17.42
C GLY A 45 -1.82 -12.68 -16.09
N GLU A 46 -2.58 -13.78 -16.12
CA GLU A 46 -2.99 -14.50 -14.90
C GLU A 46 -1.79 -15.23 -14.30
N ALA A 47 -1.06 -16.00 -15.11
CA ALA A 47 0.15 -16.68 -14.66
C ALA A 47 1.21 -15.69 -14.15
N LEU A 48 1.44 -14.59 -14.87
CA LEU A 48 2.40 -13.56 -14.45
C LEU A 48 2.00 -12.88 -13.16
N THR A 49 0.71 -12.61 -12.94
CA THR A 49 0.26 -11.98 -11.70
C THR A 49 0.42 -12.91 -10.53
N TYR A 50 0.08 -14.20 -10.70
CA TYR A 50 0.31 -15.21 -9.68
C TYR A 50 1.80 -15.30 -9.32
N ASP A 51 2.68 -15.43 -10.32
CA ASP A 51 4.13 -15.50 -10.10
C ASP A 51 4.66 -14.22 -9.43
N PHE A 52 4.17 -13.04 -9.84
CA PHE A 52 4.59 -11.78 -9.24
C PHE A 52 4.04 -11.57 -7.83
N GLN A 53 2.88 -12.12 -7.50
CA GLN A 53 2.37 -12.12 -6.13
C GLN A 53 3.22 -13.03 -5.25
N ASP A 54 3.52 -14.25 -5.70
CA ASP A 54 4.38 -15.21 -4.99
C ASP A 54 5.80 -14.66 -4.77
N LEU A 55 6.33 -13.94 -5.75
CA LEU A 55 7.67 -13.32 -5.69
C LEU A 55 7.67 -11.92 -5.06
N GLU A 56 6.54 -11.42 -4.54
CA GLU A 56 6.40 -10.08 -3.94
C GLU A 56 6.76 -8.91 -4.88
N MET A 57 6.61 -9.10 -6.19
CA MET A 57 6.90 -8.12 -7.24
C MET A 57 5.68 -7.22 -7.55
N TYR A 58 5.06 -6.63 -6.53
CA TYR A 58 3.79 -5.89 -6.67
C TYR A 58 3.81 -4.74 -7.67
N SER A 59 4.96 -4.09 -7.85
CA SER A 59 5.11 -3.00 -8.84
C SER A 59 4.98 -3.49 -10.28
N LEU A 60 5.28 -4.77 -10.54
CA LEU A 60 5.13 -5.39 -11.85
C LEU A 60 3.72 -5.91 -12.09
N ILE A 61 2.98 -6.30 -11.05
CA ILE A 61 1.56 -6.66 -11.17
C ILE A 61 0.77 -5.52 -11.84
N THR A 62 0.95 -4.29 -11.34
CA THR A 62 0.32 -3.09 -11.92
C THR A 62 0.73 -2.86 -13.39
N GLN A 63 1.95 -3.23 -13.79
CA GLN A 63 2.40 -3.09 -15.17
C GLN A 63 1.80 -4.17 -16.08
N VAL A 64 1.66 -5.41 -15.58
CA VAL A 64 1.02 -6.52 -16.30
C VAL A 64 -0.45 -6.21 -16.56
N GLU A 65 -1.17 -5.62 -15.60
CA GLU A 65 -2.55 -5.18 -15.78
C GLU A 65 -2.70 -4.20 -16.97
N VAL A 66 -1.76 -3.24 -17.08
CA VAL A 66 -1.76 -2.24 -18.16
C VAL A 66 -1.38 -2.85 -19.51
N LEU A 67 -0.40 -3.75 -19.53
CA LEU A 67 0.19 -4.28 -20.76
C LEU A 67 -0.60 -5.46 -21.36
N SER A 68 -1.27 -6.26 -20.52
CA SER A 68 -1.91 -7.51 -20.96
C SER A 68 -3.25 -7.29 -21.67
N GLY A 69 -3.86 -6.10 -21.57
CA GLY A 69 -5.07 -5.70 -22.31
C GLY A 69 -6.36 -6.52 -22.07
N ASN A 70 -6.25 -7.73 -21.50
CA ASN A 70 -7.30 -8.74 -21.36
C ASN A 70 -7.13 -9.65 -20.14
N GLY A 71 -6.04 -9.54 -19.37
CA GLY A 71 -5.85 -10.28 -18.13
C GLY A 71 -6.24 -9.40 -16.95
N VAL A 72 -7.53 -9.13 -16.77
CA VAL A 72 -7.99 -8.54 -15.52
C VAL A 72 -7.85 -9.65 -14.49
N VAL A 73 -6.79 -9.64 -13.70
CA VAL A 73 -6.81 -10.37 -12.43
C VAL A 73 -8.05 -9.86 -11.73
N ALA A 74 -9.02 -10.75 -11.54
CA ALA A 74 -10.28 -10.41 -10.92
C ALA A 74 -9.99 -10.15 -9.44
N LEU A 75 -9.42 -8.99 -9.16
CA LEU A 75 -9.30 -8.44 -7.83
C LEU A 75 -10.69 -8.44 -7.24
N GLU A 76 -10.80 -8.87 -5.99
CA GLU A 76 -12.08 -8.81 -5.32
C GLU A 76 -12.58 -7.36 -5.31
N GLN A 77 -13.82 -7.16 -5.72
CA GLN A 77 -14.53 -5.89 -5.57
C GLN A 77 -15.74 -6.14 -4.66
N PRO A 78 -15.49 -6.41 -3.36
CA PRO A 78 -16.59 -6.64 -2.46
C PRO A 78 -17.43 -5.37 -2.35
N ASP A 79 -18.75 -5.54 -2.27
CA ASP A 79 -19.66 -4.44 -2.02
C ASP A 79 -19.34 -3.85 -0.64
N LYS A 80 -19.06 -2.54 -0.59
CA LYS A 80 -18.62 -1.83 0.61
C LYS A 80 -19.72 -0.89 1.08
N ASN A 81 -20.05 -0.97 2.36
CA ASN A 81 -21.05 -0.12 3.00
C ASN A 81 -20.35 0.83 3.97
N TYR A 82 -19.96 1.99 3.46
CA TYR A 82 -19.29 3.03 4.24
C TYR A 82 -20.25 4.18 4.53
N GLN A 83 -20.28 4.61 5.78
CA GLN A 83 -21.17 5.67 6.26
C GLN A 83 -20.36 6.84 6.82
N THR A 84 -20.66 8.04 6.33
CA THR A 84 -20.09 9.28 6.89
C THR A 84 -20.96 9.79 8.03
N ILE A 85 -20.37 9.97 9.20
CA ILE A 85 -21.04 10.41 10.42
C ILE A 85 -20.92 11.92 10.55
N LEU A 86 -22.02 12.63 10.28
CA LEU A 86 -22.05 14.10 10.26
C LEU A 86 -22.88 14.71 11.39
N THR A 87 -23.70 13.91 12.08
CA THR A 87 -24.64 14.40 13.09
C THR A 87 -24.40 13.75 14.44
N GLN A 88 -24.85 14.43 15.51
CA GLN A 88 -24.74 13.90 16.87
C GLN A 88 -25.54 12.60 17.04
N THR A 89 -26.69 12.50 16.38
CA THR A 89 -27.54 11.30 16.40
C THR A 89 -26.81 10.10 15.78
N ASP A 90 -26.16 10.30 14.64
CA ASP A 90 -25.42 9.24 13.96
C ASP A 90 -24.18 8.83 14.76
N LEU A 91 -23.52 9.80 15.41
CA LEU A 91 -22.41 9.52 16.32
C LEU A 91 -22.88 8.66 17.50
N ASP A 92 -24.02 8.97 18.10
CA ASP A 92 -24.54 8.19 19.25
C ASP A 92 -24.92 6.76 18.85
N LEU A 93 -25.43 6.58 17.63
CA LEU A 93 -25.69 5.26 17.06
C LEU A 93 -24.39 4.49 16.82
N LEU A 94 -23.36 5.15 16.30
CA LEU A 94 -22.04 4.55 16.10
C LEU A 94 -21.43 4.12 17.43
N ILE A 95 -21.44 4.98 18.46
CA ILE A 95 -20.93 4.66 19.80
C ILE A 95 -21.62 3.40 20.34
N THR A 96 -22.93 3.31 20.19
CA THR A 96 -23.70 2.11 20.60
C THR A 96 -23.25 0.87 19.82
N THR A 97 -23.01 1.01 18.52
CA THR A 97 -22.57 -0.08 17.64
C THR A 97 -21.19 -0.60 18.05
N ILE A 98 -20.21 0.28 18.19
CA ILE A 98 -18.83 -0.13 18.54
C ILE A 98 -18.71 -0.62 19.97
N SER A 99 -19.49 -0.09 20.92
CA SER A 99 -19.44 -0.53 22.33
C SER A 99 -19.91 -1.97 22.53
N ASN A 100 -20.70 -2.50 21.60
CA ASN A 100 -21.22 -3.87 21.65
C ASN A 100 -20.47 -4.84 20.72
N ALA A 101 -19.43 -4.36 20.03
CA ALA A 101 -18.67 -5.18 19.10
C ALA A 101 -17.66 -6.07 19.83
N GLU A 102 -17.43 -7.27 19.31
CA GLU A 102 -16.40 -8.16 19.84
C GLU A 102 -14.98 -7.66 19.57
N LEU A 103 -14.80 -6.99 18.43
CA LEU A 103 -13.54 -6.42 17.96
C LEU A 103 -13.82 -5.14 17.18
N ILE A 104 -13.02 -4.10 17.45
CA ILE A 104 -13.14 -2.78 16.83
C ILE A 104 -11.87 -2.50 16.06
N SER A 105 -11.96 -2.46 14.73
CA SER A 105 -10.91 -1.86 13.90
C SER A 105 -11.09 -0.35 13.92
N PHE A 106 -10.01 0.40 14.12
CA PHE A 106 -10.05 1.86 13.97
C PHE A 106 -8.75 2.39 13.36
N ASP A 107 -8.84 3.59 12.80
CA ASP A 107 -7.73 4.29 12.16
C ASP A 107 -7.95 5.81 12.23
N LEU A 108 -6.87 6.59 12.34
CA LEU A 108 -6.91 8.04 12.37
C LEU A 108 -6.37 8.64 11.08
N GLU A 109 -7.12 9.60 10.56
CA GLU A 109 -6.63 10.50 9.52
C GLU A 109 -6.05 11.75 10.18
N THR A 110 -4.83 12.13 9.80
CA THR A 110 -4.10 13.20 10.49
C THR A 110 -3.35 14.14 9.54
N THR A 111 -2.86 15.26 10.09
CA THR A 111 -2.10 16.26 9.33
C THR A 111 -0.61 15.92 9.13
N SER A 112 -0.08 14.87 9.78
CA SER A 112 1.36 14.59 9.76
C SER A 112 1.69 13.12 10.02
N ILE A 113 2.72 12.60 9.37
CA ILE A 113 3.26 11.27 9.65
C ILE A 113 3.97 11.17 11.01
N THR A 114 4.23 12.29 11.68
CA THR A 114 4.89 12.31 13.01
C THR A 114 3.82 12.40 14.09
N PRO A 115 3.55 11.33 14.87
CA PRO A 115 2.34 11.25 15.70
C PRO A 115 2.27 12.34 16.77
N LEU A 116 3.40 12.73 17.37
CA LEU A 116 3.46 13.77 18.41
C LEU A 116 3.24 15.20 17.88
N GLN A 117 3.13 15.37 16.56
CA GLN A 117 2.89 16.64 15.87
C GLN A 117 1.63 16.61 15.01
N ALA A 118 0.93 15.48 14.94
CA ALA A 118 -0.15 15.21 13.99
C ALA A 118 -1.52 15.51 14.60
N ASP A 119 -2.24 16.47 14.05
CA ASP A 119 -3.59 16.79 14.51
C ASP A 119 -4.61 15.89 13.81
N ILE A 120 -5.67 15.52 14.54
CA ILE A 120 -6.72 14.63 14.02
C ILE A 120 -7.60 15.38 13.03
N VAL A 121 -7.72 14.80 11.84
CA VAL A 121 -8.57 15.27 10.73
C VAL A 121 -9.84 14.42 10.64
N GLY A 122 -9.75 13.14 10.95
CA GLY A 122 -10.90 12.25 10.95
C GLY A 122 -10.61 10.95 11.68
N LEU A 123 -11.67 10.19 11.95
CA LEU A 123 -11.57 8.88 12.58
C LEU A 123 -12.39 7.88 11.78
N SER A 124 -11.87 6.68 11.56
CA SER A 124 -12.60 5.60 10.93
C SER A 124 -12.74 4.40 11.85
N PHE A 125 -13.84 3.66 11.69
CA PHE A 125 -14.14 2.47 12.47
C PHE A 125 -14.75 1.38 11.59
N SER A 126 -14.46 0.13 11.92
CA SER A 126 -15.15 -1.04 11.37
C SER A 126 -15.26 -2.13 12.44
N VAL A 127 -16.44 -2.74 12.51
CA VAL A 127 -16.74 -3.86 13.44
C VAL A 127 -17.13 -5.14 12.68
N LYS A 128 -17.17 -5.07 11.36
CA LYS A 128 -17.58 -6.16 10.47
C LYS A 128 -16.98 -5.95 9.08
N ALA A 129 -16.59 -7.05 8.44
CA ALA A 129 -16.06 -7.03 7.08
C ALA A 129 -16.96 -6.26 6.12
N ASN A 130 -16.34 -5.41 5.29
CA ASN A 130 -16.97 -4.57 4.26
C ASN A 130 -17.91 -3.47 4.77
N ASP A 131 -18.11 -3.34 6.09
CA ASP A 131 -18.85 -2.24 6.72
C ASP A 131 -17.84 -1.26 7.35
N GLY A 132 -18.11 0.03 7.30
CA GLY A 132 -17.22 1.04 7.86
C GLY A 132 -17.90 2.37 8.13
N TYR A 133 -17.33 3.12 9.06
CA TYR A 133 -17.81 4.42 9.48
C TYR A 133 -16.65 5.42 9.43
N TYR A 134 -16.92 6.62 8.93
CA TYR A 134 -15.94 7.71 8.91
C TYR A 134 -16.54 8.95 9.56
N ILE A 135 -15.84 9.49 10.56
CA ILE A 135 -16.18 10.73 11.26
C ILE A 135 -15.22 11.81 10.76
N PRO A 136 -15.62 12.66 9.80
CA PRO A 136 -14.82 13.80 9.40
C PRO A 136 -14.84 14.86 10.50
N VAL A 137 -13.67 15.31 10.93
CA VAL A 137 -13.51 16.35 11.94
C VAL A 137 -12.99 17.62 11.32
N GLU A 138 -11.84 17.63 10.66
CA GLU A 138 -11.33 18.77 9.90
C GLU A 138 -11.34 18.41 8.41
N TYR A 139 -11.71 19.36 7.55
CA TYR A 139 -11.70 19.20 6.10
C TYR A 139 -11.87 20.58 5.42
N PRO A 140 -11.41 20.75 4.16
CA PRO A 140 -11.36 22.06 3.51
C PRO A 140 -12.70 22.83 3.47
N GLU A 141 -13.83 22.14 3.32
CA GLU A 141 -15.16 22.75 3.25
C GLU A 141 -15.84 22.98 4.61
N LYS A 142 -15.20 22.65 5.73
CA LYS A 142 -15.83 22.65 7.06
C LYS A 142 -16.39 24.00 7.48
N GLU A 143 -15.71 25.10 7.15
CA GLU A 143 -16.20 26.45 7.45
C GLU A 143 -17.58 26.73 6.84
N SER A 144 -17.90 26.10 5.71
CA SER A 144 -19.16 26.30 4.98
C SER A 144 -20.26 25.28 5.34
N LYS A 145 -19.89 24.18 6.00
CA LYS A 145 -20.79 23.08 6.38
C LYS A 145 -20.46 22.65 7.82
N PRO A 146 -21.11 23.26 8.84
CA PRO A 146 -20.82 22.93 10.22
C PRO A 146 -21.15 21.46 10.50
N GLY A 147 -20.12 20.71 10.90
CA GLY A 147 -20.20 19.31 11.32
C GLY A 147 -19.92 19.15 12.81
N LEU A 148 -19.55 17.94 13.20
CA LEU A 148 -19.13 17.63 14.57
C LEU A 148 -17.78 18.31 14.89
N THR A 149 -17.61 18.77 16.14
CA THR A 149 -16.32 19.29 16.62
C THR A 149 -15.44 18.15 17.14
N LEU A 150 -14.12 18.31 17.07
CA LEU A 150 -13.19 17.31 17.59
C LEU A 150 -13.47 17.00 19.06
N ASP A 151 -13.65 18.04 19.87
CA ASP A 151 -13.89 17.90 21.31
C ASP A 151 -15.16 17.07 21.59
N ALA A 152 -16.26 17.33 20.86
CA ALA A 152 -17.51 16.59 21.05
C ALA A 152 -17.38 15.12 20.63
N VAL A 153 -16.62 14.84 19.57
CA VAL A 153 -16.33 13.47 19.11
C VAL A 153 -15.46 12.72 20.13
N LEU A 154 -14.36 13.34 20.57
CA LEU A 154 -13.42 12.74 21.52
C LEU A 154 -14.02 12.56 22.90
N GLU A 155 -14.89 13.46 23.36
CA GLU A 155 -15.60 13.31 24.64
C GLU A 155 -16.43 12.02 24.67
N LYS A 156 -17.10 11.68 23.55
CA LYS A 156 -17.90 10.45 23.44
C LYS A 156 -17.07 9.19 23.21
N LEU A 157 -15.96 9.30 22.47
CA LEU A 157 -15.10 8.15 22.16
C LEU A 157 -14.13 7.79 23.28
N LYS A 158 -13.74 8.76 24.12
CA LYS A 158 -12.77 8.53 25.20
C LYS A 158 -13.16 7.36 26.13
N PRO A 159 -14.40 7.24 26.63
CA PRO A 159 -14.80 6.08 27.43
C PRO A 159 -14.71 4.75 26.67
N ILE A 160 -14.82 4.77 25.34
CA ILE A 160 -14.73 3.58 24.51
C ILE A 160 -13.27 3.15 24.36
N PHE A 161 -12.38 4.09 24.05
CA PHE A 161 -10.95 3.84 23.91
C PHE A 161 -10.28 3.42 25.21
N GLU A 162 -10.69 4.00 26.35
CA GLU A 162 -10.10 3.74 27.67
C GLU A 162 -10.72 2.50 28.37
N ASN A 163 -11.76 1.89 27.81
CA ASN A 163 -12.37 0.69 28.39
C ASN A 163 -11.58 -0.57 28.04
N GLU A 164 -11.02 -1.24 29.05
CA GLU A 164 -10.24 -2.46 28.90
C GLU A 164 -11.04 -3.64 28.30
N ASN A 165 -12.37 -3.62 28.35
CA ASN A 165 -13.20 -4.67 27.75
C ASN A 165 -13.37 -4.49 26.24
N ASN A 166 -13.18 -3.27 25.73
CA ASN A 166 -13.29 -2.99 24.31
C ASN A 166 -11.98 -3.39 23.62
N ARG A 167 -12.06 -4.36 22.71
CA ARG A 167 -10.89 -4.93 22.04
C ARG A 167 -10.63 -4.20 20.73
N PHE A 168 -9.42 -3.70 20.54
CA PHE A 168 -9.04 -2.92 19.36
C PHE A 168 -8.06 -3.67 18.46
N CYS A 169 -8.24 -3.47 17.15
CA CYS A 169 -7.26 -3.84 16.14
C CYS A 169 -7.03 -2.72 15.12
N GLY A 170 -5.95 -2.84 14.35
CA GLY A 170 -5.58 -1.89 13.31
C GLY A 170 -4.24 -2.25 12.67
N GLN A 171 -3.72 -1.38 11.81
CA GLN A 171 -2.42 -1.52 11.19
C GLN A 171 -1.48 -0.48 11.77
N ASN A 172 -0.35 -0.90 12.35
CA ASN A 172 0.58 0.03 13.00
C ASN A 172 -0.12 0.94 14.04
N ILE A 173 -1.02 0.34 14.82
CA ILE A 173 -1.95 1.01 15.75
C ILE A 173 -1.24 1.82 16.85
N LYS A 174 0.06 1.57 17.03
CA LYS A 174 0.97 2.41 17.83
C LYS A 174 0.91 3.87 17.40
N TYR A 175 0.83 4.15 16.10
CA TYR A 175 0.75 5.51 15.58
C TYR A 175 -0.51 6.21 16.13
N ASP A 176 -1.67 5.58 15.98
CA ASP A 176 -2.96 6.10 16.41
C ASP A 176 -3.01 6.31 17.93
N ALA A 177 -2.51 5.33 18.69
CA ALA A 177 -2.42 5.41 20.15
C ALA A 177 -1.56 6.61 20.61
N LEU A 178 -0.45 6.90 19.92
CA LEU A 178 0.39 8.06 20.21
C LEU A 178 -0.31 9.37 19.87
N VAL A 179 -1.06 9.44 18.76
CA VAL A 179 -1.84 10.62 18.41
C VAL A 179 -2.92 10.88 19.46
N LEU A 180 -3.71 9.85 19.83
CA LEU A 180 -4.73 9.94 20.89
C LEU A 180 -4.17 10.42 22.23
N SER A 181 -2.93 10.04 22.56
CA SER A 181 -2.29 10.46 23.82
C SER A 181 -2.10 11.98 23.91
N ARG A 182 -1.93 12.68 22.77
CA ARG A 182 -1.87 14.16 22.72
C ARG A 182 -3.18 14.81 23.16
N TYR A 183 -4.29 14.09 22.99
CA TYR A 183 -5.64 14.51 23.39
C TYR A 183 -6.03 13.92 24.77
N GLY A 184 -5.06 13.36 25.51
CA GLY A 184 -5.30 12.80 26.84
C GLY A 184 -6.17 11.55 26.83
N ILE A 185 -6.16 10.78 25.75
CA ILE A 185 -6.87 9.50 25.61
C ILE A 185 -5.83 8.38 25.60
N HIS A 186 -6.00 7.39 26.48
CA HIS A 186 -5.13 6.21 26.53
C HIS A 186 -5.86 5.00 25.95
N LEU A 187 -5.34 4.44 24.87
CA LEU A 187 -5.94 3.25 24.25
C LEU A 187 -5.73 2.02 25.15
N GLY A 188 -6.83 1.45 25.65
CA GLY A 188 -6.80 0.45 26.72
C GLY A 188 -6.37 -0.94 26.29
N ASN A 189 -7.10 -1.56 25.34
CA ASN A 189 -6.93 -2.98 25.03
C ASN A 189 -6.71 -3.24 23.52
N ILE A 190 -5.46 -3.05 23.09
CA ILE A 190 -5.00 -3.41 21.75
C ILE A 190 -4.77 -4.93 21.72
N VAL A 191 -5.60 -5.65 20.96
CA VAL A 191 -5.51 -7.13 20.88
C VAL A 191 -4.85 -7.63 19.61
N PHE A 192 -4.76 -6.80 18.57
CA PHE A 192 -4.19 -7.21 17.29
C PHE A 192 -3.64 -6.03 16.49
N ASP A 193 -2.48 -6.20 15.87
CA ASP A 193 -1.91 -5.26 14.90
C ASP A 193 -1.50 -6.05 13.66
N THR A 194 -2.11 -5.76 12.51
CA THR A 194 -1.89 -6.50 11.25
C THR A 194 -0.43 -6.42 10.79
N MET A 195 0.26 -5.31 11.04
CA MET A 195 1.66 -5.15 10.68
C MET A 195 2.55 -6.08 11.52
N ILE A 196 2.27 -6.17 12.82
CA ILE A 196 3.01 -7.04 13.74
C ILE A 196 2.70 -8.50 13.47
N ALA A 197 1.43 -8.83 13.20
CA ALA A 197 1.02 -10.17 12.84
C ALA A 197 1.76 -10.66 11.59
N GLU A 198 1.84 -9.82 10.55
CA GLU A 198 2.59 -10.18 9.35
C GLU A 198 4.09 -10.35 9.63
N TYR A 199 4.69 -9.42 10.37
CA TYR A 199 6.10 -9.52 10.75
C TYR A 199 6.42 -10.83 11.49
N MET A 200 5.48 -11.34 12.30
CA MET A 200 5.65 -12.60 13.02
C MET A 200 5.53 -13.83 12.11
N LEU A 201 4.71 -13.76 11.07
CA LEU A 201 4.52 -14.86 10.12
C LEU A 201 5.63 -14.92 9.07
N HIS A 202 5.99 -13.76 8.52
CA HIS A 202 6.94 -13.62 7.41
C HIS A 202 7.94 -12.48 7.69
N PRO A 203 8.87 -12.65 8.66
CA PRO A 203 9.84 -11.61 9.04
C PRO A 203 10.83 -11.23 7.93
N GLU A 204 10.95 -12.06 6.89
CA GLU A 204 11.79 -11.84 5.71
C GLU A 204 11.20 -10.86 4.69
N LYS A 205 9.91 -10.51 4.81
CA LYS A 205 9.26 -9.59 3.87
C LYS A 205 9.94 -8.24 3.83
N ASN A 206 10.06 -7.71 2.63
CA ASN A 206 10.66 -6.40 2.40
C ASN A 206 9.73 -5.25 2.84
N SER A 207 8.43 -5.51 2.98
CA SER A 207 7.45 -4.50 3.36
C SER A 207 6.23 -5.10 4.04
N TYR A 208 5.69 -4.38 5.03
CA TYR A 208 4.51 -4.76 5.82
C TYR A 208 3.36 -3.77 5.64
N LYS A 209 3.36 -3.00 4.55
CA LYS A 209 2.34 -1.99 4.29
C LYS A 209 1.00 -2.63 3.95
N MET A 210 -0.10 -1.98 4.38
CA MET A 210 -1.45 -2.51 4.23
C MET A 210 -1.85 -2.74 2.77
N ASP A 211 -1.36 -1.91 1.83
CA ASP A 211 -1.62 -2.08 0.40
C ASP A 211 -1.13 -3.45 -0.11
N TYR A 212 0.06 -3.88 0.31
CA TYR A 212 0.57 -5.22 -0.01
C TYR A 212 -0.20 -6.32 0.72
N LEU A 213 -0.47 -6.16 2.03
CA LEU A 213 -1.23 -7.16 2.80
C LEU A 213 -2.64 -7.36 2.22
N SER A 214 -3.27 -6.31 1.72
CA SER A 214 -4.60 -6.40 1.12
C SER A 214 -4.61 -7.22 -0.17
N ILE A 215 -3.55 -7.16 -0.97
CA ILE A 215 -3.39 -7.97 -2.17
C ILE A 215 -3.09 -9.42 -1.78
N ASP A 216 -2.13 -9.63 -0.88
CA ASP A 216 -1.68 -10.96 -0.45
C ASP A 216 -2.80 -11.81 0.14
N TYR A 217 -3.57 -11.22 1.06
CA TYR A 217 -4.53 -11.97 1.86
C TYR A 217 -5.95 -11.90 1.35
N LEU A 218 -6.32 -10.83 0.64
CA LEU A 218 -7.70 -10.57 0.24
C LEU A 218 -7.86 -10.46 -1.28
N ASN A 219 -6.77 -10.53 -2.05
CA ASN A 219 -6.77 -10.25 -3.48
C ASN A 219 -7.51 -8.93 -3.79
N TYR A 220 -7.37 -7.95 -2.90
CA TYR A 220 -8.08 -6.67 -2.92
C TYR A 220 -7.08 -5.54 -3.06
N ARG A 221 -7.30 -4.65 -4.04
CA ARG A 221 -6.47 -3.45 -4.20
C ARG A 221 -7.12 -2.27 -3.48
N MET A 222 -6.47 -1.79 -2.42
CA MET A 222 -6.87 -0.57 -1.73
C MET A 222 -6.82 0.65 -2.63
N VAL A 223 -7.62 1.67 -2.30
CA VAL A 223 -7.55 2.99 -2.93
C VAL A 223 -6.27 3.69 -2.43
N PRO A 224 -5.31 4.04 -3.31
CA PRO A 224 -4.11 4.76 -2.91
C PRO A 224 -4.45 6.16 -2.40
N ILE A 225 -3.79 6.58 -1.31
CA ILE A 225 -3.94 7.93 -0.74
C ILE A 225 -3.60 9.03 -1.76
N ASP A 226 -2.64 8.76 -2.65
CA ASP A 226 -2.23 9.67 -3.71
C ASP A 226 -3.36 10.01 -4.70
N ASN A 227 -4.36 9.13 -4.84
CA ASN A 227 -5.55 9.43 -5.65
C ASN A 227 -6.43 10.50 -5.00
N LEU A 228 -6.36 10.65 -3.68
CA LEU A 228 -7.15 11.60 -2.91
C LEU A 228 -6.44 12.95 -2.79
N ILE A 229 -5.17 12.92 -2.37
CA ILE A 229 -4.41 14.14 -2.07
C ILE A 229 -3.40 14.54 -3.15
N GLY A 230 -3.09 13.67 -4.11
CA GLY A 230 -2.04 13.91 -5.09
C GLY A 230 -0.63 13.68 -4.52
N THR A 231 0.38 13.89 -5.37
CA THR A 231 1.78 13.57 -5.05
C THR A 231 2.71 14.78 -5.08
N GLY A 232 3.76 14.75 -4.27
CA GLY A 232 4.87 15.70 -4.34
C GLY A 232 4.49 17.12 -3.92
N LEU A 233 5.03 18.12 -4.63
CA LEU A 233 4.81 19.55 -4.32
C LEU A 233 3.34 20.00 -4.44
N HIS A 234 2.49 19.21 -5.10
CA HIS A 234 1.07 19.51 -5.29
C HIS A 234 0.16 18.66 -4.40
N GLN A 235 0.73 17.89 -3.48
CA GLN A 235 -0.04 17.13 -2.50
C GLN A 235 -0.87 18.09 -1.65
N LYS A 236 -2.18 17.84 -1.62
CA LYS A 236 -3.15 18.57 -0.81
C LYS A 236 -3.07 18.11 0.65
N SER A 237 -3.32 19.03 1.56
CA SER A 237 -3.58 18.69 2.96
C SER A 237 -4.92 17.97 3.07
N MET A 238 -5.02 17.02 3.99
CA MET A 238 -6.30 16.36 4.35
C MET A 238 -7.24 17.32 5.11
N ALA A 239 -6.67 18.32 5.78
CA ALA A 239 -7.37 19.45 6.41
C ALA A 239 -7.34 20.70 5.54
#